data_AF-A0A5C3KE04-F1
#
_entry.id   AF-A0A5C3KE04-F1
#
_cell.length_a   1.000
_cell.length_b   1.000
_cell.length_c   1.000
_cell.angle_alpha   90.00
_cell.angle_beta   90.00
_cell.angle_gamma   90.00
#
_symmetry.space_group_name_H-M   'P 1'
#
loop_
_entity.id
_entity.type
_entity.pdbx_description
1 polymer ?
#
loop_
_entity_poly.entity_id
_entity_poly.type
_entity_poly.pdbx_seq_one_letter_code
_entity_poly.pdbx_strand_id
1 'polypeptide(L)'
;MPQISKAKKAKRKNAGLAAATATAMHDMEALVAETAKLKVCLKSSAALVDDLERKLSEATTQCGALEAKLQVAVGWEKQLADKSLECIKAQRDTRQEALTLTASIKRLEAEKSYLSKQVVYATGEVDTCQHEYDVQLQEVLTKLDACQKRAARLSRHVKRVPNTLEHALLKAETTRSLLHLKEKGIYTEKVWDLVCSLVHAGVAAQNVGSVIHQVLAVANVTAVGDISRPSVAQIMVEGGVASKLQLAYELQEADGFTLIGSYSSDSPEPDLKTQVTHFLGIMPWLDASTKESIKDYEAILTNLTDLFNRSPFGKHQHSGLLQVVDILVNLTGMHSDYCAKEKKDAEALRKMKLDAREHILGEEAFLEMSKAELLPYFTEAHKKMIENAGGEEKWNSLSQGKQAESTASMLEGIIQDLGRESLELMSEEEKHVMKLFIWAGCGCHKDLNSMRGFYMALQSYYEEHPEVATPILLANQDNAAVLEDMCYNARQIVGLSRSSIVHNRVENIDH
;
A
#
# COMPACT_ATOMS: atom_id res chain seq x y z
N MET A 1 -41.34 74.17 -126.17
CA MET A 1 -41.36 75.31 -127.12
C MET A 1 -41.66 76.60 -126.33
N PRO A 2 -41.14 77.77 -126.71
CA PRO A 2 -39.78 78.21 -126.33
C PRO A 2 -39.66 79.66 -125.80
N GLN A 3 -38.54 79.90 -125.10
CA GLN A 3 -37.64 81.07 -125.08
C GLN A 3 -38.09 82.53 -124.77
N ILE A 4 -37.08 83.31 -124.32
CA ILE A 4 -36.94 84.79 -124.22
C ILE A 4 -37.43 85.35 -122.86
N SER A 5 -36.71 86.17 -122.07
CA SER A 5 -35.57 87.07 -122.30
C SER A 5 -34.73 87.27 -121.03
N LYS A 6 -33.42 87.31 -121.26
CA LYS A 6 -32.42 88.01 -120.44
C LYS A 6 -32.74 89.52 -120.49
N ALA A 7 -32.92 90.22 -119.35
CA ALA A 7 -32.58 91.65 -119.18
C ALA A 7 -33.17 92.31 -117.90
N LYS A 8 -32.96 91.76 -116.69
CA LYS A 8 -33.09 92.55 -115.43
C LYS A 8 -31.99 92.19 -114.41
N LYS A 9 -30.81 91.86 -114.92
CA LYS A 9 -29.62 91.38 -114.19
C LYS A 9 -28.58 92.50 -114.06
N ALA A 10 -28.95 93.68 -113.54
CA ALA A 10 -28.00 94.79 -113.34
C ALA A 10 -28.35 95.85 -112.27
N LYS A 11 -29.56 95.86 -111.68
CA LYS A 11 -29.97 96.93 -110.73
C LYS A 11 -30.27 96.44 -109.30
N ARG A 12 -29.91 95.20 -108.95
CA ARG A 12 -30.05 94.60 -107.61
C ARG A 12 -28.71 94.26 -106.92
N LYS A 13 -27.57 94.64 -107.50
CA LYS A 13 -26.23 94.32 -106.99
C LYS A 13 -25.64 95.36 -106.01
N ASN A 14 -26.20 96.57 -105.92
CA ASN A 14 -25.70 97.65 -105.05
C ASN A 14 -26.49 97.87 -103.74
N ALA A 15 -27.54 97.08 -103.46
CA ALA A 15 -28.22 97.08 -102.17
C ALA A 15 -27.82 95.88 -101.28
N GLY A 16 -27.26 94.82 -101.87
CA GLY A 16 -26.78 93.63 -101.14
C GLY A 16 -25.40 93.80 -100.49
N LEU A 17 -24.57 94.72 -100.98
CA LEU A 17 -23.24 94.98 -100.43
C LEU A 17 -23.31 95.81 -99.13
N ALA A 18 -24.24 96.76 -99.02
CA ALA A 18 -24.48 97.52 -97.79
C ALA A 18 -25.13 96.67 -96.68
N ALA A 19 -26.03 95.74 -97.03
CA ALA A 19 -26.62 94.80 -96.08
C ALA A 19 -25.61 93.74 -95.61
N ALA A 20 -24.78 93.18 -96.51
CA ALA A 20 -23.74 92.20 -96.13
C ALA A 20 -22.62 92.80 -95.27
N THR A 21 -22.30 94.10 -95.43
CA THR A 21 -21.30 94.79 -94.59
C THR A 21 -21.84 95.12 -93.21
N ALA A 22 -23.13 95.46 -93.09
CA ALA A 22 -23.80 95.65 -91.81
C ALA A 22 -23.98 94.34 -91.02
N THR A 23 -24.28 93.22 -91.70
CA THR A 23 -24.34 91.89 -91.07
C THR A 23 -22.95 91.40 -90.65
N ALA A 24 -21.91 91.61 -91.47
CA ALA A 24 -20.54 91.24 -91.10
C ALA A 24 -19.98 92.08 -89.93
N MET A 25 -20.36 93.35 -89.81
CA MET A 25 -20.02 94.18 -88.64
C MET A 25 -20.81 93.75 -87.39
N HIS A 26 -22.09 93.40 -87.51
CA HIS A 26 -22.88 92.87 -86.40
C HIS A 26 -22.39 91.48 -85.94
N ASP A 27 -21.93 90.63 -86.86
CA ASP A 27 -21.35 89.32 -86.54
C ASP A 27 -19.94 89.45 -85.96
N MET A 28 -19.15 90.44 -86.38
CA MET A 28 -17.89 90.80 -85.71
C MET A 28 -18.14 91.34 -84.30
N GLU A 29 -19.12 92.22 -84.11
CA GLU A 29 -19.49 92.73 -82.78
C GLU A 29 -20.02 91.61 -81.88
N ALA A 30 -20.78 90.65 -82.43
CA ALA A 30 -21.23 89.46 -81.72
C ALA A 30 -20.05 88.53 -81.36
N LEU A 31 -19.09 88.33 -82.26
CA LEU A 31 -17.87 87.55 -82.00
C LEU A 31 -16.95 88.24 -81.00
N VAL A 32 -16.86 89.57 -81.02
CA VAL A 32 -16.13 90.39 -80.04
C VAL A 32 -16.80 90.31 -78.66
N ALA A 33 -18.14 90.32 -78.62
CA ALA A 33 -18.89 90.12 -77.37
C ALA A 33 -18.74 88.69 -76.83
N GLU A 34 -18.73 87.68 -77.69
CA GLU A 34 -18.56 86.27 -77.31
C GLU A 34 -17.12 85.99 -76.86
N THR A 35 -16.11 86.56 -77.52
CA THR A 35 -14.71 86.50 -77.06
C THR A 35 -14.49 87.27 -75.76
N ALA A 36 -15.22 88.36 -75.53
CA ALA A 36 -15.21 89.05 -74.24
C ALA A 36 -15.82 88.18 -73.13
N LYS A 37 -16.95 87.50 -73.38
CA LYS A 37 -17.54 86.52 -72.44
C LYS A 37 -16.60 85.36 -72.16
N LEU A 38 -15.97 84.78 -73.20
CA LEU A 38 -15.00 83.70 -73.03
C LEU A 38 -13.76 84.15 -72.25
N LYS A 39 -13.28 85.39 -72.45
CA LYS A 39 -12.20 85.97 -71.62
C LYS A 39 -12.60 86.11 -70.15
N VAL A 40 -13.84 86.51 -69.87
CA VAL A 40 -14.37 86.58 -68.50
C VAL A 40 -14.48 85.17 -67.90
N CYS A 41 -14.97 84.20 -68.67
CA CYS A 41 -15.09 82.80 -68.24
C CYS A 41 -13.72 82.16 -67.97
N LEU A 42 -12.73 82.42 -68.84
CA LEU A 42 -11.35 81.96 -68.68
C LEU A 42 -10.68 82.57 -67.45
N LYS A 43 -10.93 83.87 -67.18
CA LYS A 43 -10.46 84.52 -65.94
C LYS A 43 -11.12 83.92 -64.70
N SER A 44 -12.41 83.61 -64.77
CA SER A 44 -13.12 82.93 -63.68
C SER A 44 -12.63 81.50 -63.47
N SER A 45 -12.31 80.76 -64.53
CA SER A 45 -11.76 79.41 -64.40
C SER A 45 -10.33 79.43 -63.87
N ALA A 46 -9.50 80.38 -64.31
CA ALA A 46 -8.15 80.57 -63.77
C ALA A 46 -8.19 80.88 -62.26
N ALA A 47 -9.08 81.79 -61.83
CA ALA A 47 -9.26 82.08 -60.41
C ALA A 47 -9.75 80.87 -59.59
N LEU A 48 -10.58 80.00 -60.19
CA LEU A 48 -11.01 78.75 -59.56
C LEU A 48 -9.87 77.73 -59.44
N VAL A 49 -9.02 77.63 -60.47
CA VAL A 49 -7.82 76.78 -60.44
C VAL A 49 -6.86 77.26 -59.35
N ASP A 50 -6.60 78.56 -59.25
CA ASP A 50 -5.74 79.14 -58.21
C ASP A 50 -6.31 78.85 -56.79
N ASP A 51 -7.63 78.95 -56.60
CA ASP A 51 -8.27 78.62 -55.32
C ASP A 51 -8.19 77.12 -54.99
N LEU A 52 -8.33 76.25 -55.99
CA LEU A 52 -8.18 74.80 -55.82
C LEU A 52 -6.73 74.41 -55.52
N GLU A 53 -5.75 75.02 -56.18
CA GLU A 53 -4.33 74.82 -55.90
C GLU A 53 -3.97 75.27 -54.47
N ARG A 54 -4.51 76.41 -54.03
CA ARG A 54 -4.35 76.88 -52.65
C ARG A 54 -4.96 75.90 -51.65
N LYS A 55 -6.20 75.43 -51.89
CA LYS A 55 -6.85 74.43 -51.04
C LYS A 55 -6.10 73.10 -51.01
N LEU A 56 -5.55 72.67 -52.15
CA LEU A 56 -4.73 71.46 -52.23
C LEU A 56 -3.43 71.62 -51.44
N SER A 57 -2.78 72.79 -51.52
CA SER A 57 -1.60 73.11 -50.73
C SER A 57 -1.88 73.13 -49.23
N GLU A 58 -2.99 73.76 -48.81
CA GLU A 58 -3.46 73.77 -47.41
C GLU A 58 -3.75 72.35 -46.92
N ALA A 59 -4.48 71.54 -47.69
CA ALA A 59 -4.78 70.16 -47.35
C ALA A 59 -3.51 69.29 -47.25
N THR A 60 -2.56 69.47 -48.17
CA THR A 60 -1.26 68.76 -48.14
C THR A 60 -0.48 69.11 -46.87
N THR A 61 -0.48 70.38 -46.49
CA THR A 61 0.18 70.86 -45.26
C THR A 61 -0.50 70.28 -44.01
N GLN A 62 -1.83 70.22 -43.99
CA GLN A 62 -2.60 69.61 -42.91
C GLN A 62 -2.35 68.09 -42.80
N CYS A 63 -2.32 67.38 -43.92
CA CYS A 63 -1.99 65.96 -43.97
C CYS A 63 -0.57 65.70 -43.42
N GLY A 64 0.42 66.50 -43.82
CA GLY A 64 1.78 66.39 -43.28
C GLY A 64 1.84 66.65 -41.77
N ALA A 65 1.08 67.63 -41.26
CA ALA A 65 0.99 67.89 -39.83
C ALA A 65 0.32 66.75 -39.04
N LEU A 66 -0.71 66.11 -39.61
CA LEU A 66 -1.37 64.95 -39.02
C LEU A 66 -0.46 63.71 -39.05
N GLU A 67 0.27 63.49 -40.14
CA GLU A 67 1.23 62.40 -40.27
C GLU A 67 2.36 62.54 -39.24
N ALA A 68 2.88 63.75 -39.03
CA ALA A 68 3.87 64.02 -37.98
C ALA A 68 3.31 63.73 -36.57
N LYS A 69 2.05 64.09 -36.29
CA LYS A 69 1.40 63.76 -35.00
C LYS A 69 1.20 62.26 -34.83
N LEU A 70 0.83 61.56 -35.89
CA LEU A 70 0.67 60.11 -35.88
C LEU A 70 2.01 59.41 -35.58
N GLN A 71 3.10 59.85 -36.21
CA GLN A 71 4.44 59.31 -35.94
C GLN A 71 4.87 59.51 -34.49
N VAL A 72 4.57 60.68 -33.90
CA VAL A 72 4.80 60.90 -32.46
C VAL A 72 3.98 59.94 -31.62
N ALA A 73 2.67 59.79 -31.89
CA ALA A 73 1.79 58.89 -31.15
C ALA A 73 2.25 57.42 -31.21
N VAL A 74 2.65 56.94 -32.38
CA VAL A 74 3.24 55.60 -32.57
C VAL A 74 4.53 55.43 -31.75
N GLY A 75 5.34 56.49 -31.67
CA GLY A 75 6.53 56.51 -30.79
C GLY A 75 6.19 56.33 -29.31
N TRP A 76 5.15 57.02 -28.82
CA TRP A 76 4.67 56.87 -27.44
C TRP A 76 4.09 55.49 -27.17
N GLU A 77 3.33 54.94 -28.10
CA GLU A 77 2.75 53.59 -27.99
C GLU A 77 3.86 52.52 -27.87
N LYS A 78 4.91 52.64 -28.69
CA LYS A 78 6.07 51.74 -28.62
C LYS A 78 6.80 51.85 -27.28
N GLN A 79 7.04 53.07 -26.78
CA GLN A 79 7.67 53.27 -25.47
C GLN A 79 6.82 52.71 -24.32
N LEU A 80 5.50 52.84 -24.41
CA LEU A 80 4.59 52.29 -23.41
C LEU A 80 4.58 50.76 -23.44
N ALA A 81 4.60 50.16 -24.64
CA ALA A 81 4.71 48.71 -24.80
C ALA A 81 6.02 48.17 -24.23
N ASP A 82 7.15 48.83 -24.50
CA ASP A 82 8.46 48.45 -23.97
C ASP A 82 8.49 48.51 -22.42
N LYS A 83 7.97 49.60 -21.83
CA LYS A 83 7.85 49.72 -20.36
C LYS A 83 6.91 48.69 -19.74
N SER A 84 5.80 48.38 -20.42
CA SER A 84 4.86 47.34 -19.97
C SER A 84 5.54 45.97 -19.96
N LEU A 85 6.33 45.66 -21.00
CA LEU A 85 7.09 44.42 -21.09
C LEU A 85 8.16 44.30 -19.99
N GLU A 86 8.87 45.39 -19.69
CA GLU A 86 9.82 45.44 -18.55
C GLU A 86 9.13 45.19 -17.21
N CYS A 87 7.96 45.79 -16.98
CA CYS A 87 7.16 45.58 -15.77
C CYS A 87 6.71 44.12 -15.63
N ILE A 88 6.24 43.51 -16.72
CA ILE A 88 5.83 42.09 -16.74
C ILE A 88 7.02 41.17 -16.44
N LYS A 89 8.21 41.47 -16.97
CA LYS A 89 9.44 40.71 -16.66
C LYS A 89 9.79 40.81 -15.18
N ALA A 90 9.83 42.02 -14.63
CA ALA A 90 10.10 42.23 -13.20
C ALA A 90 9.09 41.51 -12.29
N GLN A 91 7.80 41.53 -12.66
CA GLN A 91 6.76 40.80 -11.92
C GLN A 91 6.95 39.28 -12.00
N ARG A 92 7.37 38.76 -13.14
CA ARG A 92 7.67 37.33 -13.33
C ARG A 92 8.86 36.91 -12.47
N ASP A 93 9.93 37.69 -12.45
CA ASP A 93 11.13 37.40 -11.68
C ASP A 93 10.83 37.41 -10.17
N THR A 94 10.07 38.42 -9.71
CA THR A 94 9.59 38.50 -8.31
C THR A 94 8.72 37.29 -7.94
N ARG A 95 7.84 36.84 -8.84
CA ARG A 95 7.02 35.65 -8.62
C ARG A 95 7.86 34.38 -8.55
N GLN A 96 8.90 34.27 -9.37
CA GLN A 96 9.80 33.12 -9.35
C GLN A 96 10.59 33.07 -8.03
N GLU A 97 11.06 34.22 -7.53
CA GLU A 97 11.72 34.34 -6.23
C GLU A 97 10.76 33.99 -5.07
N ALA A 98 9.50 34.43 -5.13
CA ALA A 98 8.50 34.03 -4.14
C ALA A 98 8.25 32.51 -4.12
N LEU A 99 8.28 31.86 -5.29
CA LEU A 99 8.14 30.40 -5.39
C LEU A 99 9.35 29.66 -4.81
N THR A 100 10.58 30.13 -5.06
CA THR A 100 11.80 29.52 -4.49
C THR A 100 11.86 29.69 -2.97
N LEU A 101 11.43 30.85 -2.45
CA LEU A 101 11.30 31.09 -1.01
C LEU A 101 10.24 30.18 -0.38
N THR A 102 9.07 30.02 -1.02
CA THR A 102 8.01 29.12 -0.54
C THR A 102 8.49 27.66 -0.48
N ALA A 103 9.22 27.21 -1.50
CA ALA A 103 9.80 25.86 -1.50
C ALA A 103 10.85 25.68 -0.38
N SER A 104 11.63 26.72 -0.09
CA SER A 104 12.62 26.71 1.00
C SER A 104 11.96 26.67 2.38
N ILE A 105 10.86 27.41 2.57
CA ILE A 105 10.07 27.37 3.81
C ILE A 105 9.51 25.96 4.05
N LYS A 106 8.90 25.34 3.03
CA LYS A 106 8.38 23.96 3.16
C LYS A 106 9.48 22.96 3.53
N ARG A 107 10.68 23.11 2.97
CA ARG A 107 11.84 22.26 3.32
C ARG A 107 12.25 22.45 4.78
N LEU A 108 12.32 23.69 5.26
CA LEU A 108 12.65 23.99 6.66
C LEU A 108 11.57 23.51 7.63
N GLU A 109 10.30 23.55 7.26
CA GLU A 109 9.20 23.00 8.06
C GLU A 109 9.30 21.47 8.17
N ALA A 110 9.64 20.79 7.07
CA ALA A 110 9.89 19.34 7.09
C ALA A 110 11.10 18.98 7.96
N GLU A 111 12.20 19.73 7.86
CA GLU A 111 13.39 19.55 8.69
C GLU A 111 13.10 19.81 10.18
N LYS A 112 12.33 20.86 10.49
CA LYS A 112 11.86 21.14 11.85
C LYS A 112 11.01 20.00 12.40
N SER A 113 10.08 19.46 11.59
CA SER A 113 9.25 18.31 11.98
C SER A 113 10.10 17.07 12.28
N TYR A 114 11.09 16.79 11.42
CA TYR A 114 12.03 15.69 11.62
C TYR A 114 12.86 15.86 12.90
N LEU A 115 13.47 17.03 13.12
CA LEU A 115 14.24 17.31 14.32
C LEU A 115 13.38 17.26 15.58
N SER A 116 12.12 17.71 15.51
CA SER A 116 11.19 17.60 16.64
C SER A 116 10.92 16.13 17.01
N LYS A 117 10.76 15.23 16.03
CA LYS A 117 10.60 13.79 16.27
C LYS A 117 11.85 13.19 16.91
N GLN A 118 13.04 13.59 16.44
CA GLN A 118 14.32 13.14 17.01
C GLN A 118 14.49 13.58 18.48
N VAL A 119 14.09 14.81 18.82
CA VAL A 119 14.14 15.30 20.21
C VAL A 119 13.19 14.51 21.11
N VAL A 120 11.97 14.21 20.66
CA VAL A 120 11.02 13.39 21.42
C VAL A 120 11.57 11.98 21.66
N TYR A 121 12.13 11.36 20.62
CA TYR A 121 12.75 10.04 20.73
C TYR A 121 13.92 10.03 21.73
N ALA A 122 14.87 10.94 21.59
CA ALA A 122 16.02 11.05 22.49
C ALA A 122 15.59 11.36 23.94
N THR A 123 14.52 12.15 24.13
CA THR A 123 13.97 12.41 25.47
C THR A 123 13.39 11.13 26.07
N GLY A 124 12.66 10.33 25.29
CA GLY A 124 12.15 9.03 25.73
C GLY A 124 13.24 8.02 26.10
N GLU A 125 14.35 7.98 25.35
CA GLU A 125 15.52 7.15 25.70
C GLU A 125 16.16 7.59 27.03
N VAL A 126 16.28 8.90 27.25
CA VAL A 126 16.80 9.45 28.52
C VAL A 126 15.88 9.10 29.69
N ASP A 127 14.56 9.25 29.53
CA ASP A 127 13.59 8.90 30.58
C ASP A 127 13.61 7.41 30.91
N THR A 128 13.75 6.55 29.90
CA THR A 128 13.87 5.10 30.08
C THR A 128 15.16 4.73 30.82
N CYS A 129 16.30 5.32 30.40
CA CYS A 129 17.58 5.10 31.06
C CYS A 129 17.57 5.60 32.51
N GLN A 130 16.93 6.75 32.76
CA GLN A 130 16.76 7.29 34.11
C GLN A 130 15.91 6.34 34.98
N HIS A 131 14.82 5.80 34.43
CA HIS A 131 13.99 4.82 35.13
C HIS A 131 14.75 3.53 35.46
N GLU A 132 15.50 2.99 34.51
CA GLU A 132 16.35 1.81 34.73
C GLU A 132 17.41 2.06 35.80
N TYR A 133 18.04 3.23 35.78
CA TYR A 133 19.01 3.63 36.80
C TYR A 133 18.37 3.69 38.20
N ASP A 134 17.18 4.28 38.32
CA ASP A 134 16.46 4.38 39.58
C ASP A 134 16.04 3.00 40.12
N VAL A 135 15.60 2.09 39.24
CA VAL A 135 15.29 0.69 39.59
C VAL A 135 16.54 -0.05 40.07
N GLN A 136 17.66 0.07 39.34
CA GLN A 136 18.93 -0.53 39.75
C GLN A 136 19.43 0.04 41.08
N LEU A 137 19.30 1.35 41.29
CA LEU A 137 19.67 2.00 42.54
C LEU A 137 18.83 1.47 43.72
N GLN A 138 17.52 1.31 43.55
CA GLN A 138 16.66 0.69 44.56
C GLN A 138 17.04 -0.77 44.83
N GLU A 139 17.38 -1.54 43.81
CA GLU A 139 17.84 -2.92 43.97
C GLU A 139 19.16 -2.98 44.75
N VAL A 140 20.11 -2.09 44.48
CA VAL A 140 21.38 -1.99 45.22
C VAL A 140 21.14 -1.57 46.67
N LEU A 141 20.25 -0.59 46.91
CA LEU A 141 19.91 -0.14 48.26
C LEU A 141 19.24 -1.25 49.08
N THR A 142 18.33 -2.02 48.49
CA THR A 142 17.69 -3.17 49.14
C THR A 142 18.68 -4.31 49.39
N LYS A 143 19.57 -4.60 48.45
CA LYS A 143 20.69 -5.55 48.63
C LYS A 143 21.64 -5.08 49.75
N LEU A 144 21.94 -3.79 49.82
CA LEU A 144 22.79 -3.22 50.86
C LEU A 144 22.16 -3.38 52.25
N ASP A 145 20.88 -3.04 52.41
CA ASP A 145 20.15 -3.24 53.66
C ASP A 145 20.09 -4.72 54.06
N ALA A 146 19.82 -5.62 53.09
CA ALA A 146 19.84 -7.06 53.33
C ALA A 146 21.24 -7.55 53.75
N CYS A 147 22.30 -7.06 53.11
CA CYS A 147 23.69 -7.35 53.47
C CYS A 147 24.04 -6.82 54.86
N GLN A 148 23.62 -5.61 55.23
CA GLN A 148 23.82 -5.05 56.56
C GLN A 148 23.09 -5.87 57.63
N LYS A 149 21.83 -6.25 57.38
CA LYS A 149 21.06 -7.17 58.25
C LYS A 149 21.74 -8.53 58.37
N ARG A 150 22.24 -9.08 57.27
CA ARG A 150 22.99 -10.35 57.24
C ARG A 150 24.32 -10.25 57.98
N ALA A 151 25.06 -9.16 57.82
CA ALA A 151 26.31 -8.90 58.55
C ALA A 151 26.03 -8.80 60.07
N ALA A 152 24.97 -8.10 60.48
CA ALA A 152 24.54 -8.06 61.88
C ALA A 152 24.09 -9.44 62.40
N ARG A 153 23.46 -10.27 61.56
CA ARG A 153 23.09 -11.65 61.90
C ARG A 153 24.29 -12.58 61.97
N LEU A 154 25.24 -12.45 61.05
CA LEU A 154 26.50 -13.18 61.01
C LEU A 154 27.39 -12.80 62.17
N SER A 155 27.50 -11.52 62.53
CA SER A 155 28.19 -11.09 63.75
C SER A 155 27.59 -11.73 65.01
N ARG A 156 26.25 -11.87 65.08
CA ARG A 156 25.55 -12.64 66.12
C ARG A 156 25.78 -14.16 66.01
N HIS A 157 25.94 -14.69 64.81
CA HIS A 157 26.20 -16.11 64.55
C HIS A 157 27.65 -16.48 64.83
N VAL A 158 28.64 -15.67 64.49
CA VAL A 158 30.06 -15.88 64.80
C VAL A 158 30.27 -15.93 66.31
N LYS A 159 29.49 -15.16 67.08
CA LYS A 159 29.39 -15.31 68.55
C LYS A 159 28.77 -16.65 69.02
N ARG A 160 28.16 -17.43 68.13
CA ARG A 160 27.48 -18.73 68.35
C ARG A 160 28.12 -19.91 67.57
N VAL A 161 29.04 -19.62 66.63
CA VAL A 161 29.65 -20.56 65.66
C VAL A 161 30.40 -21.73 66.28
N PRO A 162 31.03 -21.64 67.47
CA PRO A 162 31.67 -22.82 68.07
C PRO A 162 30.70 -24.00 68.24
N ASN A 163 29.39 -23.75 68.39
CA ASN A 163 28.38 -24.77 68.66
C ASN A 163 27.62 -25.28 67.42
N THR A 164 27.70 -24.60 66.26
CA THR A 164 26.88 -24.92 65.07
C THR A 164 27.66 -25.59 63.94
N LEU A 165 28.97 -25.36 63.87
CA LEU A 165 29.85 -25.95 62.85
C LEU A 165 29.92 -27.49 62.99
N GLU A 166 29.90 -27.98 64.24
CA GLU A 166 29.89 -29.40 64.57
C GLU A 166 28.58 -30.10 64.11
N HIS A 167 27.45 -29.39 64.10
CA HIS A 167 26.15 -29.92 63.69
C HIS A 167 25.89 -29.88 62.17
N ALA A 168 26.50 -28.95 61.44
CA ALA A 168 26.26 -28.77 60.00
C ALA A 168 27.09 -29.73 59.13
N LEU A 169 28.32 -30.06 59.54
CA LEU A 169 29.16 -31.06 58.88
C LEU A 169 28.53 -32.47 58.96
N LEU A 170 27.88 -32.80 60.08
CA LEU A 170 27.13 -34.06 60.25
C LEU A 170 25.86 -34.17 59.39
N LYS A 171 25.25 -33.05 58.98
CA LYS A 171 23.97 -33.04 58.23
C LYS A 171 24.17 -33.05 56.71
N ALA A 172 25.28 -32.49 56.21
CA ALA A 172 25.60 -32.51 54.79
C ALA A 172 26.05 -33.91 54.30
N GLU A 173 26.55 -34.75 55.21
CA GLU A 173 27.04 -36.10 54.89
C GLU A 173 25.94 -37.18 54.86
N THR A 174 24.69 -36.85 55.25
CA THR A 174 23.59 -37.83 55.40
C THR A 174 22.33 -37.61 54.53
N THR A 175 22.19 -36.50 53.81
CA THR A 175 21.01 -36.30 52.93
C THR A 175 21.31 -36.69 51.49
N ARG A 176 20.97 -37.93 51.12
CA ARG A 176 20.53 -38.24 49.74
C ARG A 176 19.46 -37.21 49.38
N SER A 177 19.69 -36.42 48.34
CA SER A 177 18.72 -35.42 47.88
C SER A 177 17.45 -36.15 47.43
N LEU A 178 16.39 -36.04 48.23
CA LEU A 178 15.04 -36.48 47.85
C LEU A 178 14.42 -35.39 46.98
N LEU A 179 13.99 -35.73 45.77
CA LEU A 179 13.21 -34.82 44.92
C LEU A 179 11.77 -35.29 44.89
N HIS A 180 10.85 -34.51 45.45
CA HIS A 180 9.43 -34.80 45.35
C HIS A 180 8.89 -34.30 44.01
N LEU A 181 8.34 -35.21 43.20
CA LEU A 181 7.72 -34.82 41.92
C LEU A 181 6.42 -34.03 42.14
N LYS A 182 5.78 -34.22 43.31
CA LYS A 182 4.55 -33.56 43.72
C LYS A 182 4.72 -32.87 45.06
N GLU A 183 4.16 -31.67 45.17
CA GLU A 183 3.97 -30.97 46.43
C GLU A 183 2.47 -30.84 46.69
N LYS A 184 2.01 -31.36 47.84
CA LYS A 184 0.57 -31.39 48.20
C LYS A 184 -0.32 -32.03 47.12
N GLY A 185 0.20 -33.04 46.42
CA GLY A 185 -0.51 -33.77 45.37
C GLY A 185 -0.50 -33.13 43.99
N ILE A 186 0.09 -31.93 43.85
CA ILE A 186 0.20 -31.18 42.59
C ILE A 186 1.63 -31.29 42.08
N TYR A 187 1.83 -31.50 40.78
CA TYR A 187 3.18 -31.47 40.21
C TYR A 187 3.75 -30.05 40.30
N THR A 188 5.04 -29.94 40.63
CA THR A 188 5.70 -28.64 40.70
C THR A 188 5.93 -28.08 39.28
N GLU A 189 6.04 -26.76 39.16
CA GLU A 189 6.34 -26.06 37.90
C GLU A 189 7.59 -26.63 37.22
N LYS A 190 8.66 -26.86 37.98
CA LYS A 190 9.90 -27.48 37.47
C LYS A 190 9.69 -28.87 36.87
N VAL A 191 8.76 -29.65 37.43
CA VAL A 191 8.42 -30.98 36.91
C VAL A 191 7.59 -30.84 35.64
N TRP A 192 6.69 -29.87 35.56
CA TRP A 192 5.97 -29.54 34.32
C TRP A 192 6.93 -29.18 33.19
N ASP A 193 7.85 -28.25 33.43
CA ASP A 193 8.83 -27.83 32.43
C ASP A 193 9.69 -28.99 31.94
N LEU A 194 10.12 -29.85 32.87
CA LEU A 194 10.88 -31.06 32.55
C LEU A 194 10.06 -32.03 31.68
N VAL A 195 8.79 -32.23 32.00
CA VAL A 195 7.90 -33.12 31.21
C VAL A 195 7.71 -32.58 29.80
N CYS A 196 7.40 -31.28 29.66
CA CYS A 196 7.28 -30.62 28.36
C CYS A 196 8.57 -30.75 27.54
N SER A 197 9.72 -30.51 28.17
CA SER A 197 11.04 -30.63 27.52
C SER A 197 11.32 -32.05 27.03
N LEU A 198 11.00 -33.07 27.84
CA LEU A 198 11.20 -34.47 27.45
C LEU A 198 10.30 -34.88 26.29
N VAL A 199 9.03 -34.47 26.29
CA VAL A 199 8.12 -34.76 25.18
C VAL A 199 8.58 -34.05 23.91
N HIS A 200 9.03 -32.80 24.02
CA HIS A 200 9.61 -32.05 22.90
C HIS A 200 10.87 -32.74 22.34
N ALA A 201 11.69 -33.34 23.21
CA ALA A 201 12.84 -34.15 22.82
C ALA A 201 12.46 -35.54 22.23
N GLY A 202 11.17 -35.80 22.00
CA GLY A 202 10.68 -37.04 21.38
C GLY A 202 10.45 -38.21 22.34
N VAL A 203 10.49 -37.99 23.65
CA VAL A 203 10.19 -39.05 24.63
C VAL A 203 8.70 -39.34 24.62
N ALA A 204 8.33 -40.57 24.26
CA ALA A 204 6.93 -41.02 24.29
C ALA A 204 6.32 -40.81 25.68
N ALA A 205 5.06 -40.34 25.74
CA ALA A 205 4.40 -39.98 26.99
C ALA A 205 4.38 -41.10 28.05
N GLN A 206 4.30 -42.38 27.63
CA GLN A 206 4.37 -43.51 28.57
C GLN A 206 5.76 -43.73 29.20
N ASN A 207 6.83 -43.17 28.62
CA ASN A 207 8.22 -43.38 29.05
C ASN A 207 8.77 -42.19 29.86
N VAL A 208 8.10 -41.04 29.85
CA VAL A 208 8.57 -39.82 30.53
C VAL A 208 8.90 -40.06 32.00
N GLY A 209 8.01 -40.72 32.76
CA GLY A 209 8.28 -41.03 34.17
C GLY A 209 9.52 -41.91 34.36
N SER A 210 9.65 -42.98 33.56
CA SER A 210 10.82 -43.87 33.60
C SER A 210 12.12 -43.12 33.32
N VAL A 211 12.12 -42.23 32.32
CA VAL A 211 13.29 -41.40 31.98
C VAL A 211 13.67 -40.48 33.14
N ILE A 212 12.70 -39.79 33.75
CA ILE A 212 12.94 -38.92 34.93
C ILE A 212 13.59 -39.72 36.06
N HIS A 213 13.06 -40.90 36.39
CA HIS A 213 13.61 -41.75 37.45
C HIS A 213 15.03 -42.23 37.15
N GLN A 214 15.31 -42.63 35.91
CA GLN A 214 16.64 -43.09 35.50
C GLN A 214 17.69 -41.98 35.55
N VAL A 215 17.36 -40.79 35.02
CA VAL A 215 18.27 -39.64 35.03
C VAL A 215 18.59 -39.19 36.46
N LEU A 216 17.57 -39.12 37.33
CA LEU A 216 17.77 -38.74 38.74
C LEU A 216 18.57 -39.80 39.51
N ALA A 217 18.36 -41.09 39.22
CA ALA A 217 19.13 -42.18 39.83
C ALA A 217 20.62 -42.07 39.49
N VAL A 218 20.98 -41.77 38.24
CA VAL A 218 22.39 -41.52 37.83
C VAL A 218 23.00 -40.35 38.59
N ALA A 219 22.21 -39.33 38.91
CA ALA A 219 22.63 -38.18 39.72
C ALA A 219 22.61 -38.43 41.24
N ASN A 220 22.38 -39.66 41.70
CA ASN A 220 22.19 -40.02 43.13
C ASN A 220 21.03 -39.27 43.82
N VAL A 221 20.05 -38.81 43.06
CA VAL A 221 18.82 -38.17 43.55
C VAL A 221 17.70 -39.20 43.54
N THR A 222 17.04 -39.40 44.68
CA THR A 222 15.88 -40.31 44.74
C THR A 222 14.61 -39.52 44.49
N ALA A 223 13.93 -39.79 43.38
CA ALA A 223 12.65 -39.19 43.06
C ALA A 223 11.52 -39.85 43.86
N VAL A 224 10.67 -39.04 44.49
CA VAL A 224 9.50 -39.48 45.26
C VAL A 224 8.24 -39.09 44.50
N GLY A 225 7.41 -40.09 44.19
CA GLY A 225 6.23 -39.96 43.34
C GLY A 225 6.43 -40.63 41.98
N ASP A 226 5.40 -40.57 41.15
CA ASP A 226 5.41 -41.08 39.77
C ASP A 226 4.52 -40.19 38.90
N ILE A 227 4.74 -40.23 37.59
CA ILE A 227 3.98 -39.52 36.57
C ILE A 227 3.40 -40.48 35.54
N SER A 228 2.08 -40.54 35.49
CA SER A 228 1.36 -41.43 34.59
C SER A 228 1.20 -40.81 33.19
N ARG A 229 1.00 -41.65 32.17
CA ARG A 229 0.70 -41.20 30.80
C ARG A 229 -0.47 -40.19 30.75
N PRO A 230 -1.61 -40.38 31.45
CA PRO A 230 -2.67 -39.38 31.50
C PRO A 230 -2.22 -38.03 32.09
N SER A 231 -1.38 -38.03 33.14
CA SER A 231 -0.83 -36.79 33.69
C SER A 231 0.07 -36.07 32.69
N VAL A 232 0.93 -36.80 31.98
CA VAL A 232 1.75 -36.22 30.89
C VAL A 232 0.86 -35.60 29.82
N ALA A 233 -0.18 -36.33 29.37
CA ALA A 233 -1.11 -35.82 28.37
C ALA A 233 -1.83 -34.55 28.83
N GLN A 234 -2.27 -34.51 30.09
CA GLN A 234 -2.89 -33.32 30.68
C GLN A 234 -1.92 -32.13 30.73
N ILE A 235 -0.67 -32.33 31.18
CA ILE A 235 0.36 -31.30 31.21
C ILE A 235 0.60 -30.74 29.80
N MET A 236 0.64 -31.59 28.78
CA MET A 236 0.81 -31.14 27.39
C MET A 236 -0.39 -30.34 26.88
N VAL A 237 -1.62 -30.72 27.24
CA VAL A 237 -2.83 -29.97 26.88
C VAL A 237 -2.84 -28.60 27.57
N GLU A 238 -2.53 -28.56 28.86
CA GLU A 238 -2.47 -27.32 29.66
C GLU A 238 -1.35 -26.40 29.16
N GLY A 239 -0.17 -26.94 28.85
CA GLY A 239 0.93 -26.21 28.22
C GLY A 239 0.56 -25.67 26.83
N GLY A 240 -0.19 -26.43 26.03
CA GLY A 240 -0.71 -25.97 24.74
C GLY A 240 -1.72 -24.83 24.87
N VAL A 241 -2.57 -24.85 25.91
CA VAL A 241 -3.47 -23.73 26.22
C VAL A 241 -2.67 -22.50 26.65
N ALA A 242 -1.68 -22.67 27.53
CA ALA A 242 -0.81 -21.57 27.98
C ALA A 242 -0.06 -20.93 26.80
N SER A 243 0.51 -21.75 25.91
CA SER A 243 1.19 -21.27 24.69
C SER A 243 0.27 -20.47 23.76
N LYS A 244 -0.99 -20.88 23.61
CA LYS A 244 -1.98 -20.12 22.82
C LYS A 244 -2.36 -18.79 23.46
N LEU A 245 -2.47 -18.74 24.79
CA LEU A 245 -2.74 -17.50 25.52
C LEU A 245 -1.56 -16.52 25.39
N GLN A 246 -0.34 -17.03 25.51
CA GLN A 246 0.87 -16.25 25.28
C GLN A 246 0.92 -15.71 23.84
N LEU A 247 0.67 -16.55 22.84
CA LEU A 247 0.65 -16.14 21.43
C LEU A 247 -0.39 -15.05 21.16
N ALA A 248 -1.60 -15.18 21.72
CA ALA A 248 -2.65 -14.17 21.56
C ALA A 248 -2.24 -12.82 22.16
N TYR A 249 -1.62 -12.83 23.35
CA TYR A 249 -1.07 -11.64 23.99
C TYR A 249 0.06 -11.01 23.17
N GLU A 250 1.00 -11.81 22.69
CA GLU A 250 2.13 -11.32 21.89
C GLU A 250 1.68 -10.77 20.54
N LEU A 251 0.69 -11.38 19.88
CA LEU A 251 0.12 -10.86 18.62
C LEU A 251 -0.59 -9.51 18.83
N GLN A 252 -1.21 -9.32 20.00
CA GLN A 252 -1.86 -8.06 20.36
C GLN A 252 -0.83 -6.96 20.62
N GLU A 253 0.25 -7.27 21.34
CA GLU A 253 1.28 -6.28 21.71
C GLU A 253 2.32 -6.03 20.60
N ALA A 254 2.38 -6.89 19.58
CA ALA A 254 3.35 -6.77 18.50
C ALA A 254 3.01 -5.62 17.53
N ASP A 255 4.02 -4.81 17.18
CA ASP A 255 3.93 -3.80 16.10
C ASP A 255 3.66 -4.45 14.72
N GLY A 256 4.06 -5.71 14.56
CA GLY A 256 3.82 -6.47 13.36
C GLY A 256 4.25 -7.92 13.46
N PHE A 257 3.62 -8.78 12.65
CA PHE A 257 4.02 -10.18 12.51
C PHE A 257 3.95 -10.65 11.06
N THR A 258 4.63 -11.76 10.75
CA THR A 258 4.56 -12.42 9.45
C THR A 258 4.06 -13.85 9.62
N LEU A 259 3.22 -14.29 8.69
CA LEU A 259 2.84 -15.70 8.57
C LEU A 259 3.84 -16.36 7.65
N ILE A 260 4.25 -17.59 7.93
CA ILE A 260 5.15 -18.30 7.03
C ILE A 260 4.41 -19.62 6.71
N GLY A 261 4.35 -20.04 5.45
CA GLY A 261 3.77 -21.34 5.03
C GLY A 261 4.81 -22.44 5.09
N SER A 262 4.54 -23.50 5.88
CA SER A 262 5.33 -24.74 6.08
C SER A 262 6.87 -24.65 5.94
N TYR A 263 7.60 -24.80 7.05
CA TYR A 263 9.06 -24.98 7.05
C TYR A 263 9.38 -26.09 8.04
N SER A 264 10.15 -27.06 7.59
CA SER A 264 10.97 -27.88 8.47
C SER A 264 12.06 -26.96 9.02
N SER A 265 11.92 -26.58 10.28
CA SER A 265 12.77 -25.65 11.01
C SER A 265 14.16 -26.24 11.26
N ASP A 266 15.09 -26.02 10.33
CA ASP A 266 16.54 -26.17 10.55
C ASP A 266 17.31 -24.87 10.19
N SER A 267 16.62 -23.73 10.06
CA SER A 267 17.32 -22.45 9.91
C SER A 267 17.82 -21.97 11.28
N PRO A 268 19.13 -21.66 11.42
CA PRO A 268 19.63 -21.05 12.64
C PRO A 268 18.92 -19.71 12.85
N GLU A 269 18.38 -19.52 14.05
CA GLU A 269 17.76 -18.26 14.44
C GLU A 269 18.75 -17.11 14.18
N PRO A 270 18.37 -16.08 13.41
CA PRO A 270 19.19 -14.89 13.31
C PRO A 270 19.34 -14.29 14.71
N ASP A 271 20.55 -13.85 15.06
CA ASP A 271 20.96 -13.27 16.37
C ASP A 271 20.31 -11.89 16.66
N LEU A 272 19.12 -11.64 16.10
CA LEU A 272 18.28 -10.48 16.37
C LEU A 272 17.46 -10.79 17.62
N LYS A 273 17.92 -10.27 18.76
CA LYS A 273 17.34 -10.41 20.11
C LYS A 273 15.84 -10.06 20.24
N THR A 274 15.15 -9.66 19.18
CA THR A 274 13.77 -9.17 19.17
C THR A 274 12.80 -10.00 18.32
N GLN A 275 13.27 -10.98 17.55
CA GLN A 275 12.38 -11.80 16.72
C GLN A 275 12.08 -13.12 17.41
N VAL A 276 10.79 -13.40 17.66
CA VAL A 276 10.32 -14.68 18.20
C VAL A 276 9.46 -15.39 17.16
N THR A 277 9.66 -16.70 17.01
CA THR A 277 8.86 -17.53 16.11
C THR A 277 7.94 -18.41 16.94
N HIS A 278 6.64 -18.33 16.67
CA HIS A 278 5.63 -19.16 17.32
C HIS A 278 4.97 -20.10 16.33
N PHE A 279 4.63 -21.28 16.81
CA PHE A 279 3.82 -22.22 16.06
C PHE A 279 2.35 -21.83 16.16
N LEU A 280 1.76 -21.38 15.05
CA LEU A 280 0.35 -20.98 15.00
C LEU A 280 -0.61 -22.18 15.04
N GLY A 281 -0.28 -23.26 14.33
CA GLY A 281 -1.12 -24.45 14.25
C GLY A 281 -0.86 -25.30 12.99
N ILE A 282 -1.38 -26.53 13.00
CA ILE A 282 -1.51 -27.38 11.82
C ILE A 282 -3.00 -27.57 11.56
N MET A 283 -3.42 -27.28 10.32
CA MET A 283 -4.79 -27.49 9.87
C MET A 283 -4.84 -28.61 8.84
N PRO A 284 -5.78 -29.56 8.95
CA PRO A 284 -5.97 -30.57 7.93
C PRO A 284 -6.46 -29.89 6.65
N TRP A 285 -5.71 -30.07 5.57
CA TRP A 285 -6.04 -29.48 4.27
C TRP A 285 -7.15 -30.32 3.61
N LEU A 286 -8.41 -29.92 3.80
CA LEU A 286 -9.57 -30.63 3.25
C LEU A 286 -9.77 -30.37 1.76
N ASP A 287 -9.48 -29.14 1.33
CA ASP A 287 -9.40 -28.77 -0.07
C ASP A 287 -8.17 -27.88 -0.34
N ALA A 288 -7.61 -28.00 -1.54
CA ALA A 288 -6.47 -27.20 -1.96
C ALA A 288 -6.88 -25.78 -2.43
N SER A 289 -7.98 -25.22 -1.93
CA SER A 289 -8.50 -23.92 -2.37
C SER A 289 -8.04 -22.78 -1.47
N THR A 290 -7.82 -21.60 -2.06
CA THR A 290 -7.49 -20.40 -1.28
C THR A 290 -8.58 -20.04 -0.29
N LYS A 291 -9.84 -20.24 -0.67
CA LYS A 291 -10.99 -19.93 0.17
C LYS A 291 -10.95 -20.70 1.49
N GLU A 292 -10.66 -22.00 1.45
CA GLU A 292 -10.61 -22.80 2.67
C GLU A 292 -9.41 -22.46 3.54
N SER A 293 -8.23 -22.20 2.96
CA SER A 293 -7.07 -21.79 3.77
C SER A 293 -7.25 -20.44 4.45
N ILE A 294 -7.94 -19.49 3.82
CA ILE A 294 -8.29 -18.22 4.47
C ILE A 294 -9.25 -18.44 5.63
N LYS A 295 -10.28 -19.28 5.43
CA LYS A 295 -11.20 -19.68 6.50
C LYS A 295 -10.48 -20.42 7.64
N ASP A 296 -9.44 -21.20 7.35
CA ASP A 296 -8.61 -21.83 8.37
C ASP A 296 -7.84 -20.80 9.20
N TYR A 297 -7.24 -19.79 8.57
CA TYR A 297 -6.59 -18.69 9.29
C TYR A 297 -7.59 -17.94 10.18
N GLU A 298 -8.76 -17.57 9.64
CA GLU A 298 -9.83 -16.93 10.40
C GLU A 298 -10.26 -17.79 11.60
N ALA A 299 -10.45 -19.11 11.40
CA ALA A 299 -10.82 -20.02 12.45
C ALA A 299 -9.74 -20.13 13.54
N ILE A 300 -8.45 -20.18 13.16
CA ILE A 300 -7.37 -20.21 14.16
C ILE A 300 -7.33 -18.92 14.96
N LEU A 301 -7.35 -17.76 14.30
CA LEU A 301 -7.29 -16.45 14.97
C LEU A 301 -8.52 -16.22 15.85
N THR A 302 -9.70 -16.62 15.39
CA THR A 302 -10.94 -16.58 16.19
C THR A 302 -10.81 -17.47 17.43
N ASN A 303 -10.32 -18.71 17.27
CA ASN A 303 -10.12 -19.59 18.42
C ASN A 303 -9.10 -19.04 19.42
N LEU A 304 -8.04 -18.37 18.95
CA LEU A 304 -7.05 -17.71 19.81
C LEU A 304 -7.68 -16.57 20.61
N THR A 305 -8.37 -15.65 19.93
CA THR A 305 -9.03 -14.50 20.57
C THR A 305 -10.14 -14.94 21.54
N ASP A 306 -10.97 -15.92 21.16
CA ASP A 306 -12.00 -16.50 22.04
C ASP A 306 -11.42 -17.18 23.29
N LEU A 307 -10.32 -17.92 23.13
CA LEU A 307 -9.63 -18.55 24.25
C LEU A 307 -9.06 -17.49 25.19
N PHE A 308 -8.41 -16.48 24.63
CA PHE A 308 -7.82 -15.36 25.36
C PHE A 308 -8.87 -14.58 26.16
N ASN A 309 -9.95 -14.13 25.51
CA ASN A 309 -11.03 -13.35 26.11
C ASN A 309 -11.79 -14.10 27.22
N ARG A 310 -11.91 -15.43 27.11
CA ARG A 310 -12.56 -16.25 28.16
C ARG A 310 -11.64 -16.55 29.34
N SER A 311 -10.32 -16.50 29.14
CA SER A 311 -9.34 -16.84 30.15
C SER A 311 -9.32 -15.82 31.30
N PRO A 312 -8.95 -16.23 32.53
CA PRO A 312 -8.67 -15.28 33.59
C PRO A 312 -7.58 -14.29 33.18
N PHE A 313 -6.54 -14.73 32.48
CA PHE A 313 -5.43 -13.87 32.06
C PHE A 313 -5.90 -12.70 31.19
N GLY A 314 -6.64 -12.97 30.11
CA GLY A 314 -7.19 -11.92 29.22
C GLY A 314 -8.14 -10.97 29.95
N LYS A 315 -8.94 -11.46 30.90
CA LYS A 315 -9.83 -10.62 31.72
C LYS A 315 -9.11 -9.66 32.67
N HIS A 316 -7.88 -9.98 33.09
CA HIS A 316 -7.11 -9.11 33.98
C HIS A 316 -6.25 -8.11 33.21
N GLN A 317 -5.79 -8.46 32.02
CA GLN A 317 -4.86 -7.63 31.25
C GLN A 317 -5.54 -6.41 30.59
N HIS A 318 -6.83 -6.47 30.24
CA HIS A 318 -7.41 -5.47 29.33
C HIS A 318 -8.75 -4.89 29.76
N SER A 319 -9.01 -3.66 29.30
CA SER A 319 -10.29 -2.95 29.39
C SER A 319 -11.28 -3.31 28.27
N GLY A 320 -10.91 -4.18 27.32
CA GLY A 320 -11.71 -4.55 26.15
C GLY A 320 -11.52 -6.01 25.71
N LEU A 321 -12.32 -6.45 24.74
CA LEU A 321 -12.21 -7.78 24.11
C LEU A 321 -11.23 -7.72 22.95
N LEU A 322 -10.26 -8.66 22.92
CA LEU A 322 -9.37 -8.82 21.77
C LEU A 322 -10.16 -9.39 20.58
N GLN A 323 -10.16 -8.69 19.46
CA GLN A 323 -10.82 -9.11 18.23
C GLN A 323 -9.83 -9.60 17.18
N VAL A 324 -10.32 -10.36 16.20
CA VAL A 324 -9.49 -10.82 15.08
C VAL A 324 -8.98 -9.63 14.25
N VAL A 325 -9.77 -8.56 14.14
CA VAL A 325 -9.38 -7.34 13.41
C VAL A 325 -8.14 -6.70 14.06
N ASP A 326 -8.06 -6.68 15.39
CA ASP A 326 -6.92 -6.14 16.15
C ASP A 326 -5.62 -6.89 15.86
N ILE A 327 -5.70 -8.19 15.61
CA ILE A 327 -4.55 -8.98 15.18
C ILE A 327 -4.24 -8.69 13.71
N LEU A 328 -5.23 -8.74 12.83
CA LEU A 328 -5.03 -8.61 11.38
C LEU A 328 -4.42 -7.27 10.96
N VAL A 329 -4.68 -6.18 11.69
CA VAL A 329 -4.05 -4.89 11.40
C VAL A 329 -2.52 -4.94 11.52
N ASN A 330 -1.98 -5.81 12.38
CA ASN A 330 -0.56 -6.02 12.62
C ASN A 330 0.06 -7.07 11.67
N LEU A 331 -0.71 -7.67 10.76
CA LEU A 331 -0.17 -8.61 9.78
C LEU A 331 0.70 -7.87 8.75
N THR A 332 2.01 -7.97 8.85
CA THR A 332 2.97 -7.26 7.98
C THR A 332 3.43 -8.06 6.77
N GLY A 333 3.12 -9.35 6.69
CA GLY A 333 3.53 -10.14 5.54
C GLY A 333 3.24 -11.62 5.62
N MET A 334 3.56 -12.29 4.52
CA MET A 334 3.48 -13.74 4.40
C MET A 334 4.73 -14.27 3.70
N HIS A 335 5.22 -15.43 4.12
CA HIS A 335 6.31 -16.12 3.47
C HIS A 335 5.88 -17.52 3.00
N SER A 336 5.45 -17.62 1.74
CA SER A 336 4.94 -18.86 1.12
C SER A 336 4.87 -18.71 -0.40
N ASP A 337 5.31 -19.68 -1.19
CA ASP A 337 5.04 -19.70 -2.64
C ASP A 337 5.08 -21.09 -3.28
N TYR A 338 4.84 -22.15 -2.50
CA TYR A 338 4.85 -23.55 -2.92
C TYR A 338 3.98 -23.82 -4.13
N CYS A 339 2.88 -23.09 -4.27
CA CYS A 339 2.04 -23.21 -5.44
C CYS A 339 1.33 -21.90 -5.77
N ALA A 340 0.72 -21.85 -6.96
CA ALA A 340 -0.07 -20.69 -7.40
C ALA A 340 -1.21 -20.33 -6.43
N LYS A 341 -1.68 -21.29 -5.65
CA LYS A 341 -2.69 -21.08 -4.61
C LYS A 341 -2.13 -20.24 -3.45
N GLU A 342 -0.92 -20.49 -2.97
CA GLU A 342 -0.33 -19.69 -1.89
C GLU A 342 -0.11 -18.23 -2.27
N LYS A 343 0.11 -17.95 -3.56
CA LYS A 343 0.13 -16.56 -4.06
C LYS A 343 -1.23 -15.88 -3.86
N LYS A 344 -2.31 -16.60 -4.15
CA LYS A 344 -3.68 -16.14 -3.92
C LYS A 344 -4.00 -16.04 -2.43
N ASP A 345 -3.45 -16.93 -1.60
CA ASP A 345 -3.57 -16.85 -0.14
C ASP A 345 -2.92 -15.57 0.38
N ALA A 346 -1.71 -15.24 -0.08
CA ALA A 346 -1.02 -14.00 0.27
C ALA A 346 -1.80 -12.75 -0.17
N GLU A 347 -2.37 -12.75 -1.37
CA GLU A 347 -3.24 -11.68 -1.85
C GLU A 347 -4.51 -11.54 -1.00
N ALA A 348 -5.13 -12.66 -0.63
CA ALA A 348 -6.34 -12.66 0.21
C ALA A 348 -6.03 -12.18 1.64
N LEU A 349 -4.93 -12.62 2.25
CA LEU A 349 -4.47 -12.12 3.55
C LEU A 349 -4.12 -10.63 3.51
N ARG A 350 -3.49 -10.16 2.43
CA ARG A 350 -3.24 -8.73 2.20
C ARG A 350 -4.55 -7.95 2.16
N LYS A 351 -5.57 -8.49 1.50
CA LYS A 351 -6.90 -7.88 1.47
C LYS A 351 -7.53 -7.85 2.85
N MET A 352 -7.52 -8.97 3.59
CA MET A 352 -8.05 -9.03 4.96
C MET A 352 -7.38 -8.03 5.90
N LYS A 353 -6.04 -7.87 5.81
CA LYS A 353 -5.30 -6.84 6.56
C LYS A 353 -5.81 -5.44 6.23
N LEU A 354 -6.03 -5.14 4.95
CA LEU A 354 -6.57 -3.85 4.51
C LEU A 354 -7.99 -3.64 5.03
N ASP A 355 -8.86 -4.63 4.88
CA ASP A 355 -10.25 -4.59 5.35
C ASP A 355 -10.28 -4.36 6.88
N ALA A 356 -9.40 -5.01 7.65
CA ALA A 356 -9.25 -4.79 9.10
C ALA A 356 -8.74 -3.38 9.46
N ARG A 357 -7.80 -2.82 8.68
CA ARG A 357 -7.30 -1.45 8.89
C ARG A 357 -8.40 -0.42 8.63
N GLU A 358 -9.15 -0.60 7.55
CA GLU A 358 -10.32 0.23 7.26
C GLU A 358 -11.35 0.12 8.39
N HIS A 359 -11.61 -1.08 8.90
CA HIS A 359 -12.55 -1.27 10.03
C HIS A 359 -12.15 -0.47 11.27
N ILE A 360 -10.89 -0.58 11.73
CA ILE A 360 -10.40 0.16 12.91
C ILE A 360 -10.47 1.68 12.70
N LEU A 361 -10.02 2.17 11.54
CA LEU A 361 -10.13 3.60 11.21
C LEU A 361 -11.59 4.08 11.16
N GLY A 362 -12.48 3.19 10.71
CA GLY A 362 -13.91 3.44 10.70
C GLY A 362 -14.50 3.54 12.09
N GLU A 363 -14.11 2.67 13.02
CA GLU A 363 -14.54 2.73 14.42
C GLU A 363 -14.04 4.02 15.11
N GLU A 364 -12.78 4.39 14.88
CA GLU A 364 -12.19 5.64 15.38
C GLU A 364 -12.97 6.86 14.87
N ALA A 365 -13.16 6.96 13.54
CA ALA A 365 -13.92 8.04 12.93
C ALA A 365 -15.39 8.07 13.44
N PHE A 366 -16.02 6.90 13.57
CA PHE A 366 -17.38 6.78 14.07
C PHE A 366 -17.52 7.30 15.50
N LEU A 367 -16.53 7.04 16.37
CA LEU A 367 -16.52 7.51 17.76
C LEU A 367 -16.23 9.01 17.88
N GLU A 368 -15.43 9.58 16.97
CA GLU A 368 -15.11 11.01 16.94
C GLU A 368 -16.23 11.89 16.38
N MET A 369 -17.00 11.35 15.43
CA MET A 369 -18.08 12.08 14.77
C MET A 369 -19.27 12.34 15.69
N SER A 370 -19.89 13.52 15.55
CA SER A 370 -21.11 13.86 16.25
C SER A 370 -22.32 13.12 15.66
N LYS A 371 -23.39 12.96 16.46
CA LYS A 371 -24.65 12.37 16.00
C LYS A 371 -25.25 13.07 14.77
N ALA A 372 -25.01 14.38 14.62
CA ALA A 372 -25.49 15.15 13.48
C ALA A 372 -24.71 14.80 12.19
N GLU A 373 -23.42 14.54 12.31
CA GLU A 373 -22.56 14.15 11.19
C GLU A 373 -22.77 12.70 10.77
N LEU A 374 -23.12 11.81 11.72
CA LEU A 374 -23.44 10.41 11.42
C LEU A 374 -24.84 10.23 10.80
N LEU A 375 -25.77 11.16 11.04
CA LEU A 375 -27.16 11.04 10.61
C LEU A 375 -27.35 10.77 9.10
N PRO A 376 -26.62 11.44 8.18
CA PRO A 376 -26.69 11.14 6.74
C PRO A 376 -26.28 9.70 6.41
N TYR A 377 -25.21 9.18 7.02
CA TYR A 377 -24.74 7.80 6.82
C TYR A 377 -25.81 6.79 7.27
N PHE A 378 -26.38 6.99 8.47
CA PHE A 378 -27.48 6.16 8.96
C PHE A 378 -28.71 6.23 8.07
N THR A 379 -29.09 7.42 7.60
CA THR A 379 -30.29 7.59 6.77
C THR A 379 -30.14 6.84 5.45
N GLU A 380 -29.00 6.98 4.79
CA GLU A 380 -28.73 6.32 3.52
C GLU A 380 -28.57 4.80 3.68
N ALA A 381 -27.81 4.36 4.68
CA ALA A 381 -27.60 2.93 4.94
C ALA A 381 -28.90 2.22 5.35
N HIS A 382 -29.73 2.86 6.18
CA HIS A 382 -31.04 2.34 6.60
C HIS A 382 -32.00 2.22 5.43
N LYS A 383 -32.03 3.22 4.53
CA LYS A 383 -32.81 3.16 3.29
C LYS A 383 -32.41 1.96 2.43
N LYS A 384 -31.11 1.78 2.18
CA LYS A 384 -30.58 0.63 1.43
C LYS A 384 -30.92 -0.70 2.11
N MET A 385 -30.82 -0.78 3.42
CA MET A 385 -31.16 -1.97 4.20
C MET A 385 -32.65 -2.35 4.01
N ILE A 386 -33.57 -1.38 4.09
CA ILE A 386 -35.01 -1.61 3.85
C ILE A 386 -35.28 -2.02 2.40
N GLU A 387 -34.64 -1.37 1.43
CA GLU A 387 -34.76 -1.71 0.01
C GLU A 387 -34.29 -3.15 -0.25
N ASN A 388 -33.17 -3.58 0.35
CA ASN A 388 -32.64 -4.94 0.24
C ASN A 388 -33.55 -5.99 0.89
N ALA A 389 -34.28 -5.63 1.96
CA ALA A 389 -35.32 -6.48 2.53
C ALA A 389 -36.57 -6.58 1.64
N GLY A 390 -36.64 -5.77 0.57
CA GLY A 390 -37.75 -5.73 -0.39
C GLY A 390 -38.86 -4.76 -0.01
N GLY A 391 -38.53 -3.70 0.74
CA GLY A 391 -39.43 -2.63 1.15
C GLY A 391 -39.85 -2.70 2.61
N GLU A 392 -40.51 -1.64 3.08
CA GLU A 392 -40.84 -1.41 4.49
C GLU A 392 -41.79 -2.48 5.06
N GLU A 393 -42.76 -2.94 4.28
CA GLU A 393 -43.68 -4.02 4.71
C GLU A 393 -42.93 -5.34 4.96
N LYS A 394 -42.01 -5.71 4.05
CA LYS A 394 -41.21 -6.93 4.20
C LYS A 394 -40.24 -6.80 5.37
N TRP A 395 -39.58 -5.66 5.51
CA TRP A 395 -38.73 -5.38 6.65
C TRP A 395 -39.48 -5.53 7.98
N ASN A 396 -40.66 -4.92 8.10
CA ASN A 396 -41.50 -5.00 9.29
C ASN A 396 -42.04 -6.41 9.56
N SER A 397 -42.12 -7.27 8.53
CA SER A 397 -42.50 -8.68 8.66
C SER A 397 -41.36 -9.61 9.10
N LEU A 398 -40.10 -9.14 9.09
CA LEU A 398 -38.95 -9.92 9.54
C LEU A 398 -39.02 -10.16 11.06
N SER A 399 -38.44 -11.27 11.50
CA SER A 399 -38.25 -11.51 12.93
C SER A 399 -37.28 -10.50 13.53
N GLN A 400 -37.41 -10.24 14.84
CA GLN A 400 -36.51 -9.34 15.56
C GLN A 400 -35.02 -9.74 15.41
N GLY A 401 -34.73 -11.05 15.41
CA GLY A 401 -33.37 -11.54 15.18
C GLY A 401 -32.83 -11.16 13.79
N LYS A 402 -33.65 -11.29 12.74
CA LYS A 402 -33.25 -10.92 11.38
C LYS A 402 -33.11 -9.41 11.18
N GLN A 403 -33.96 -8.63 11.83
CA GLN A 403 -33.81 -7.17 11.86
C GLN A 403 -32.53 -6.76 12.59
N ALA A 404 -32.21 -7.40 13.71
CA ALA A 404 -30.98 -7.14 14.46
C ALA A 404 -29.72 -7.51 13.64
N GLU A 405 -29.69 -8.68 13.00
CA GLU A 405 -28.61 -9.09 12.10
C GLU A 405 -28.41 -8.07 10.97
N SER A 406 -29.51 -7.66 10.31
CA SER A 406 -29.43 -6.69 9.21
C SER A 406 -28.98 -5.31 9.68
N THR A 407 -29.41 -4.89 10.88
CA THR A 407 -28.98 -3.62 11.51
C THR A 407 -27.50 -3.67 11.87
N ALA A 408 -27.00 -4.80 12.37
CA ALA A 408 -25.58 -4.99 12.66
C ALA A 408 -24.74 -4.92 11.37
N SER A 409 -25.16 -5.60 10.30
CA SER A 409 -24.50 -5.50 8.99
C SER A 409 -24.55 -4.09 8.39
N MET A 410 -25.65 -3.35 8.60
CA MET A 410 -25.74 -1.94 8.20
C MET A 410 -24.71 -1.08 8.94
N LEU A 411 -24.59 -1.27 10.26
CA LEU A 411 -23.62 -0.53 11.07
C LEU A 411 -22.18 -0.86 10.68
N GLU A 412 -21.86 -2.14 10.48
CA GLU A 412 -20.56 -2.60 9.97
C GLU A 412 -20.24 -1.97 8.61
N GLY A 413 -21.24 -1.85 7.72
CA GLY A 413 -21.08 -1.15 6.44
C GLY A 413 -20.76 0.34 6.60
N ILE A 414 -21.42 1.03 7.53
CA ILE A 414 -21.11 2.44 7.84
C ILE A 414 -19.67 2.57 8.34
N ILE A 415 -19.24 1.71 9.27
CA ILE A 415 -17.88 1.68 9.80
C ILE A 415 -16.87 1.48 8.66
N GLN A 416 -17.11 0.49 7.79
CA GLN A 416 -16.21 0.23 6.65
C GLN A 416 -16.13 1.44 5.70
N ASP A 417 -17.25 2.12 5.43
CA ASP A 417 -17.30 3.29 4.55
C ASP A 417 -16.50 4.45 5.15
N LEU A 418 -16.70 4.77 6.44
CA LEU A 418 -15.93 5.78 7.17
C LEU A 418 -14.44 5.44 7.22
N GLY A 419 -14.11 4.15 7.36
CA GLY A 419 -12.76 3.64 7.33
C GLY A 419 -12.04 3.90 6.02
N ARG A 420 -12.72 3.64 4.90
CA ARG A 420 -12.19 3.94 3.55
C ARG A 420 -12.01 5.44 3.34
N GLU A 421 -12.99 6.25 3.71
CA GLU A 421 -12.90 7.72 3.63
C GLU A 421 -11.71 8.24 4.45
N SER A 422 -11.55 7.75 5.68
CA SER A 422 -10.43 8.10 6.56
C SER A 422 -9.08 7.70 5.95
N LEU A 423 -8.99 6.48 5.42
CA LEU A 423 -7.77 6.00 4.75
C LEU A 423 -7.46 6.79 3.47
N GLU A 424 -8.46 7.27 2.73
CA GLU A 424 -8.27 8.09 1.52
C GLU A 424 -7.74 9.49 1.83
N LEU A 425 -8.15 10.07 2.97
CA LEU A 425 -7.74 11.40 3.43
C LEU A 425 -6.31 11.46 3.99
N MET A 426 -5.73 10.31 4.36
CA MET A 426 -4.34 10.20 4.84
C MET A 426 -3.31 10.61 3.78
N SER A 427 -2.07 10.89 4.22
CA SER A 427 -0.94 11.08 3.29
C SER A 427 -0.55 9.77 2.60
N GLU A 428 0.15 9.83 1.47
CA GLU A 428 0.60 8.61 0.78
C GLU A 428 1.62 7.82 1.61
N GLU A 429 2.44 8.49 2.44
CA GLU A 429 3.36 7.86 3.38
C GLU A 429 2.60 7.08 4.47
N GLU A 430 1.56 7.68 5.04
CA GLU A 430 0.71 7.02 6.05
C GLU A 430 -0.04 5.82 5.44
N LYS A 431 -0.65 6.01 4.27
CA LYS A 431 -1.28 4.91 3.52
C LYS A 431 -0.30 3.79 3.21
N HIS A 432 0.95 4.12 2.88
CA HIS A 432 1.97 3.11 2.59
C HIS A 432 2.26 2.24 3.82
N VAL A 433 2.42 2.86 5.00
CA VAL A 433 2.64 2.13 6.26
C VAL A 433 1.44 1.27 6.61
N MET A 434 0.22 1.81 6.52
CA MET A 434 -1.01 1.05 6.82
C MET A 434 -1.22 -0.13 5.87
N LYS A 435 -0.84 0.03 4.60
CA LYS A 435 -0.95 -1.00 3.55
C LYS A 435 0.25 -1.94 3.46
N LEU A 436 1.26 -1.76 4.33
CA LEU A 436 2.49 -2.54 4.28
C LEU A 436 2.18 -4.03 4.45
N PHE A 437 2.42 -4.79 3.39
CA PHE A 437 2.32 -6.24 3.38
C PHE A 437 3.43 -6.80 2.49
N ILE A 438 4.41 -7.45 3.10
CA ILE A 438 5.57 -8.01 2.43
C ILE A 438 5.29 -9.47 2.14
N TRP A 439 5.29 -9.83 0.86
CA TRP A 439 5.22 -11.23 0.45
C TRP A 439 6.59 -11.71 0.00
N ALA A 440 7.17 -12.62 0.77
CA ALA A 440 8.45 -13.26 0.44
C ALA A 440 8.18 -14.70 -0.02
N GLY A 441 8.44 -15.03 -1.28
CA GLY A 441 8.34 -16.42 -1.73
C GLY A 441 9.27 -17.36 -0.95
N CYS A 442 9.01 -18.67 -0.97
CA CYS A 442 9.87 -19.68 -0.38
C CYS A 442 11.20 -19.80 -1.15
N GLY A 443 12.31 -19.89 -0.41
CA GLY A 443 13.64 -20.09 -0.98
C GLY A 443 13.74 -21.36 -1.83
N CYS A 444 13.07 -22.45 -1.45
CA CYS A 444 13.14 -23.73 -2.15
C CYS A 444 12.62 -23.67 -3.60
N HIS A 445 11.61 -22.84 -3.93
CA HIS A 445 11.16 -22.71 -5.32
C HIS A 445 12.08 -21.86 -6.17
N LYS A 446 13.00 -21.07 -5.60
CA LYS A 446 14.02 -20.37 -6.40
C LYS A 446 14.98 -21.38 -7.03
N ASP A 447 15.32 -22.45 -6.30
CA ASP A 447 16.11 -23.56 -6.83
C ASP A 447 15.31 -24.38 -7.85
N LEU A 448 14.02 -24.63 -7.58
CA LEU A 448 13.16 -25.35 -8.52
C LEU A 448 12.88 -24.57 -9.82
N ASN A 449 12.74 -23.24 -9.74
CA ASN A 449 12.61 -22.37 -10.92
C ASN A 449 13.88 -22.39 -11.77
N SER A 450 15.06 -22.48 -11.14
CA SER A 450 16.32 -22.68 -11.86
C SER A 450 16.34 -24.02 -12.59
N MET A 451 15.82 -25.09 -11.96
CA MET A 451 15.65 -26.39 -12.60
C MET A 451 14.64 -26.37 -13.75
N ARG A 452 13.56 -25.59 -13.66
CA ARG A 452 12.62 -25.39 -14.77
C ARG A 452 13.30 -24.69 -15.95
N GLY A 453 14.08 -23.65 -15.68
CA GLY A 453 14.87 -22.95 -16.70
C GLY A 453 15.88 -23.89 -17.37
N PHE A 454 16.60 -24.70 -16.58
CA PHE A 454 17.49 -25.74 -17.07
C PHE A 454 16.75 -26.76 -17.95
N TYR A 455 15.59 -27.26 -17.51
CA TYR A 455 14.79 -28.22 -18.28
C TYR A 455 14.34 -27.64 -19.63
N MET A 456 13.84 -26.40 -19.65
CA MET A 456 13.45 -25.73 -20.89
C MET A 456 14.64 -25.54 -21.84
N ALA A 457 15.78 -25.10 -21.31
CA ALA A 457 17.00 -24.95 -22.10
C ALA A 457 17.51 -26.30 -22.64
N LEU A 458 17.42 -27.36 -21.83
CA LEU A 458 17.78 -28.72 -22.22
C LEU A 458 16.85 -29.24 -23.33
N GLN A 459 15.54 -28.98 -23.21
CA GLN A 459 14.57 -29.35 -24.23
C GLN A 459 14.87 -28.64 -25.57
N SER A 460 15.08 -27.32 -25.55
CA SER A 460 15.45 -26.57 -26.75
C SER A 460 16.78 -27.04 -27.33
N TYR A 461 17.77 -27.35 -26.49
CA TYR A 461 19.06 -27.89 -26.94
C TYR A 461 18.88 -29.19 -27.74
N TYR A 462 18.08 -30.14 -27.25
CA TYR A 462 17.84 -31.40 -27.95
C TYR A 462 16.97 -31.25 -29.21
N GLU A 463 16.06 -30.27 -29.25
CA GLU A 463 15.30 -29.92 -30.46
C GLU A 463 16.22 -29.34 -31.55
N GLU A 464 17.22 -28.55 -31.16
CA GLU A 464 18.21 -27.94 -32.06
C GLU A 464 19.33 -28.90 -32.48
N HIS A 465 19.61 -29.94 -31.69
CA HIS A 465 20.71 -30.90 -31.91
C HIS A 465 20.19 -32.35 -32.01
N PRO A 466 19.46 -32.70 -33.08
CA PRO A 466 18.90 -34.05 -33.27
C PRO A 466 19.98 -35.14 -33.40
N GLU A 467 21.24 -34.78 -33.64
CA GLU A 467 22.39 -35.68 -33.64
C GLU A 467 22.82 -36.13 -32.24
N VAL A 468 22.41 -35.42 -31.19
CA VAL A 468 22.73 -35.75 -29.80
C VAL A 468 21.63 -36.65 -29.24
N ALA A 469 22.02 -37.82 -28.71
CA ALA A 469 21.08 -38.74 -28.10
C ALA A 469 20.33 -38.08 -26.92
N THR A 470 19.00 -38.14 -26.96
CA THR A 470 18.14 -37.57 -25.92
C THR A 470 18.23 -38.37 -24.61
N PRO A 471 17.92 -37.76 -23.45
CA PRO A 471 17.91 -38.46 -22.17
C PRO A 471 16.90 -39.61 -22.18
N ILE A 472 17.29 -40.76 -21.62
CA ILE A 472 16.45 -41.95 -21.57
C ILE A 472 15.30 -41.71 -20.58
N LEU A 473 14.07 -42.00 -21.00
CA LEU A 473 12.90 -41.97 -20.14
C LEU A 473 13.09 -42.95 -18.97
N LEU A 474 13.13 -42.43 -17.73
CA LEU A 474 13.32 -43.25 -16.55
C LEU A 474 12.10 -44.14 -16.28
N ALA A 475 12.35 -45.38 -15.89
CA ALA A 475 11.33 -46.34 -15.50
C ALA A 475 10.76 -46.03 -14.11
N ASN A 476 9.85 -45.06 -14.05
CA ASN A 476 9.02 -44.80 -12.88
C ASN A 476 7.54 -45.14 -13.16
N GLN A 477 6.72 -45.11 -12.12
CA GLN A 477 5.31 -45.49 -12.19
C GLN A 477 4.51 -44.64 -13.19
N ASP A 478 4.80 -43.35 -13.28
CA ASP A 478 4.12 -42.41 -14.18
C ASP A 478 4.45 -42.68 -15.66
N ASN A 479 5.68 -43.13 -15.93
CA ASN A 479 6.15 -43.46 -17.28
C ASN A 479 5.85 -44.91 -17.69
N ALA A 480 5.26 -45.73 -16.81
CA ALA A 480 5.07 -47.16 -17.05
C ALA A 480 4.27 -47.44 -18.34
N ALA A 481 3.19 -46.68 -18.59
CA ALA A 481 2.36 -46.84 -19.78
C ALA A 481 3.12 -46.46 -21.07
N VAL A 482 3.89 -45.37 -21.04
CA VAL A 482 4.69 -44.91 -22.19
C VAL A 482 5.80 -45.91 -22.50
N LEU A 483 6.45 -46.44 -21.46
CA LEU A 483 7.50 -47.46 -21.61
C LEU A 483 6.93 -48.79 -22.08
N GLU A 484 5.73 -49.18 -21.65
CA GLU A 484 5.05 -50.39 -22.13
C GLU A 484 4.72 -50.28 -23.63
N ASP A 485 4.23 -49.12 -24.08
CA ASP A 485 3.96 -48.86 -25.50
C ASP A 485 5.24 -48.79 -26.34
N MET A 486 6.28 -48.13 -25.85
CA MET A 486 7.61 -48.13 -26.49
C MET A 486 8.19 -49.56 -26.59
N CYS A 487 8.06 -50.37 -25.55
CA CYS A 487 8.47 -51.77 -25.56
C CYS A 487 7.63 -52.60 -26.53
N TYR A 488 6.33 -52.33 -26.65
CA TYR A 488 5.44 -53.01 -27.58
C TYR A 488 5.81 -52.68 -29.04
N ASN A 489 6.06 -51.41 -29.35
CA ASN A 489 6.46 -50.95 -30.68
C ASN A 489 7.86 -51.47 -31.06
N ALA A 490 8.81 -51.48 -30.11
CA ALA A 490 10.12 -52.10 -30.33
C ALA A 490 10.02 -53.60 -30.63
N ARG A 491 9.13 -54.34 -29.96
CA ARG A 491 8.90 -55.78 -30.23
C ARG A 491 8.31 -56.04 -31.61
N GLN A 492 7.45 -55.16 -32.12
CA GLN A 492 6.93 -55.27 -33.49
C GLN A 492 8.02 -55.06 -34.54
N ILE A 493 8.92 -54.09 -34.34
CA ILE A 493 10.01 -53.78 -35.29
C ILE A 493 11.05 -54.92 -35.36
N VAL A 494 11.32 -55.59 -34.24
CA VAL A 494 12.32 -56.67 -34.17
C VAL A 494 11.71 -58.06 -34.49
N GLY A 495 10.42 -58.15 -34.83
CA GLY A 495 9.76 -59.41 -35.21
C GLY A 495 9.71 -60.44 -34.08
N LEU A 496 9.80 -60.01 -32.82
CA LEU A 496 9.79 -60.90 -31.67
C LEU A 496 8.35 -61.24 -31.28
N SER A 497 7.86 -62.34 -31.84
CA SER A 497 6.62 -63.01 -31.43
C SER A 497 6.61 -63.29 -29.92
N ARG A 498 5.44 -63.10 -29.29
CA ARG A 498 5.13 -63.27 -27.85
C ARG A 498 5.46 -64.66 -27.25
N SER A 499 5.98 -65.60 -28.04
CA SER A 499 6.14 -67.01 -27.70
C SER A 499 7.45 -67.35 -26.96
N SER A 500 8.28 -66.40 -26.56
CA SER A 500 9.63 -66.70 -26.03
C SER A 500 9.99 -66.11 -24.65
N ILE A 501 9.08 -65.46 -23.93
CA ILE A 501 9.37 -65.05 -22.54
C ILE A 501 8.41 -65.76 -21.59
N VAL A 502 8.83 -66.97 -21.25
CA VAL A 502 8.34 -67.80 -20.15
C VAL A 502 8.68 -67.13 -18.82
N HIS A 503 7.73 -67.27 -17.90
CA HIS A 503 7.79 -67.09 -16.44
C HIS A 503 9.09 -66.55 -15.83
N ASN A 504 8.99 -65.36 -15.25
CA ASN A 504 9.55 -65.10 -13.92
C ASN A 504 8.65 -64.08 -13.20
N ARG A 505 7.61 -64.63 -12.58
CA ARG A 505 6.78 -63.94 -11.60
C ARG A 505 7.56 -64.03 -10.29
N VAL A 506 8.30 -62.97 -9.94
CA VAL A 506 8.88 -62.83 -8.60
C VAL A 506 7.76 -62.37 -7.68
N GLU A 507 7.53 -63.20 -6.66
CA GLU A 507 6.52 -63.02 -5.64
C GLU A 507 6.79 -61.78 -4.79
N ASN A 508 5.68 -61.23 -4.30
CA ASN A 508 5.59 -60.16 -3.32
C ASN A 508 6.55 -60.34 -2.14
N ILE A 509 7.25 -59.26 -1.78
CA ILE A 509 7.72 -59.03 -0.42
C ILE A 509 7.02 -57.75 0.04
N ASP A 510 5.99 -57.92 0.87
CA ASP A 510 5.41 -56.87 1.70
C ASP A 510 6.35 -56.58 2.87
N HIS A 511 6.74 -55.31 3.01
CA HIS A 511 7.15 -54.71 4.28
C HIS A 511 6.53 -53.31 4.40
#